data_AF-A0A7K0A8R5-F1
#
_entry.id   AF-A0A7K0A8R5-F1
#
_cell.length_a   1.000
_cell.length_b   1.000
_cell.length_c   1.000
_cell.angle_alpha   90.00
_cell.angle_beta   90.00
_cell.angle_gamma   90.00
#
_symmetry.space_group_name_H-M   'P 1'
#
loop_
_entity.id
_entity.type
_entity.pdbx_description
1 polymer ?
#
loop_
_entity_poly.entity_id
_entity_poly.type
_entity_poly.pdbx_seq_one_letter_code
_entity_poly.pdbx_strand_id
1 'polypeptide(L)'
;MGFVYHQSWYYRLKSAPRLLRAARAVESETPEPGLEDAEGARSPERLTRQVHAQAEAVGLSRIGVAAWDPKYTFEPYHDEIIGDRIIVCVLEQDWEATQQIPSEAGAMAQLTTYAVLMERALKLAAWIREMGFRAKVHPPEGRSLVLHYAVDAGMGQLGLNGQVLTLTAGSRCRGLSQFCRSARCSDRVTR
;
A
#
# COMPACT_ATOMS: atom_id res chain seq x y z
N MET A 1 10.64 -9.87 -29.96
CA MET A 1 10.35 -10.30 -28.57
C MET A 1 11.59 -10.67 -27.74
N GLY A 2 12.61 -11.38 -28.27
CA GLY A 2 13.71 -11.89 -27.44
C GLY A 2 14.61 -10.87 -26.73
N PHE A 3 14.91 -9.72 -27.36
CA PHE A 3 15.93 -8.78 -26.86
C PHE A 3 15.60 -8.17 -25.47
N VAL A 4 14.32 -7.91 -25.19
CA VAL A 4 13.85 -7.33 -23.91
C VAL A 4 14.07 -8.28 -22.73
N TYR A 5 13.93 -9.60 -22.96
CA TYR A 5 14.20 -10.59 -21.92
C TYR A 5 15.71 -10.72 -21.61
N HIS A 6 16.58 -10.56 -22.62
CA HIS A 6 18.02 -10.74 -22.46
C HIS A 6 18.68 -9.72 -21.53
N GLN A 7 18.16 -8.48 -21.42
CA GLN A 7 18.67 -7.50 -20.43
C GLN A 7 17.96 -7.60 -19.06
N SER A 8 16.83 -8.30 -18.98
CA SER A 8 15.97 -8.26 -17.78
C SER A 8 16.60 -8.83 -16.51
N TRP A 9 17.63 -9.69 -16.62
CA TRP A 9 18.32 -10.26 -15.46
C TRP A 9 19.12 -9.22 -14.67
N TYR A 10 19.67 -8.19 -15.32
CA TYR A 10 20.63 -7.28 -14.67
C TYR A 10 19.96 -6.39 -13.60
N TYR A 11 18.86 -5.72 -13.96
CA TYR A 11 18.08 -4.97 -12.97
C TYR A 11 17.40 -5.89 -11.95
N ARG A 12 16.99 -7.10 -12.35
CA ARG A 12 16.43 -8.10 -11.41
C ARG A 12 17.45 -8.54 -10.36
N LEU A 13 18.69 -8.86 -10.73
CA LEU A 13 19.73 -9.24 -9.75
C LEU A 13 20.01 -8.13 -8.73
N LYS A 14 19.98 -6.85 -9.15
CA LYS A 14 20.18 -5.71 -8.24
C LYS A 14 19.01 -5.52 -7.27
N SER A 15 17.77 -5.58 -7.75
CA SER A 15 16.59 -5.29 -6.90
C SER A 15 16.05 -6.50 -6.14
N ALA A 16 16.20 -7.73 -6.65
CA ALA A 16 15.60 -8.95 -6.08
C ALA A 16 16.04 -9.24 -4.63
N PRO A 17 17.30 -9.07 -4.18
CA PRO A 17 17.68 -9.32 -2.80
C PRO A 17 16.98 -8.44 -1.78
N ARG A 18 16.48 -7.26 -2.17
CA ARG A 18 15.63 -6.41 -1.32
C ARG A 18 14.16 -6.77 -1.50
N LEU A 19 13.69 -6.84 -2.74
CA LEU A 19 12.30 -7.14 -3.08
C LEU A 19 11.82 -8.48 -2.50
N LEU A 20 12.61 -9.55 -2.61
CA LEU A 20 12.28 -10.87 -2.09
C LEU A 20 12.32 -10.94 -0.55
N ARG A 21 13.15 -10.13 0.13
CA ARG A 21 13.12 -10.03 1.59
C ARG A 21 11.86 -9.29 2.06
N ALA A 22 11.53 -8.18 1.42
CA ALA A 22 10.33 -7.41 1.73
C ALA A 22 9.04 -8.19 1.44
N ALA A 23 8.96 -8.88 0.29
CA ALA A 23 7.83 -9.74 -0.06
C ALA A 23 7.68 -10.93 0.91
N ARG A 24 8.79 -11.61 1.26
CA ARG A 24 8.75 -12.68 2.28
C ARG A 24 8.29 -12.18 3.64
N ALA A 25 8.72 -10.98 4.06
CA ALA A 25 8.30 -10.39 5.33
C ALA A 25 6.78 -10.08 5.37
N VAL A 26 6.20 -9.65 4.25
CA VAL A 26 4.75 -9.48 4.07
C VAL A 26 4.02 -10.83 4.07
N GLU A 27 4.51 -11.82 3.30
CA GLU A 27 3.88 -13.14 3.23
C GLU A 27 3.95 -13.91 4.56
N SER A 28 4.97 -13.62 5.40
CA SER A 28 5.10 -14.15 6.76
C SER A 28 4.35 -13.34 7.84
N GLU A 29 3.61 -12.29 7.48
CA GLU A 29 2.93 -11.45 8.47
C GLU A 29 1.63 -12.09 8.96
N THR A 30 1.74 -12.84 10.06
CA THR A 30 0.59 -13.31 10.83
C THR A 30 -0.14 -12.11 11.47
N PRO A 31 -1.45 -11.94 11.28
CA PRO A 31 -2.21 -10.92 11.97
C PRO A 31 -2.47 -11.31 13.43
N GLU A 32 -1.82 -10.61 14.36
CA GLU A 32 -2.15 -10.70 15.78
C GLU A 32 -3.61 -10.27 16.07
N PRO A 33 -4.29 -10.89 17.05
CA PRO A 33 -5.61 -10.43 17.48
C PRO A 33 -5.53 -9.01 18.06
N GLY A 34 -6.50 -8.18 17.69
CA GLY A 34 -6.61 -6.82 18.23
C GLY A 34 -7.19 -6.81 19.65
N LEU A 35 -6.95 -5.74 20.39
CA LEU A 35 -7.60 -5.50 21.67
C LEU A 35 -9.02 -4.97 21.41
N GLU A 36 -10.03 -5.77 21.72
CA GLU A 36 -11.45 -5.44 21.45
C GLU A 36 -11.88 -4.12 22.13
N ASP A 37 -11.34 -3.84 23.32
CA ASP A 37 -11.60 -2.60 24.07
C ASP A 37 -10.95 -1.33 23.49
N ALA A 38 -10.04 -1.44 22.52
CA ALA A 38 -9.31 -0.28 21.98
C ALA A 38 -10.21 0.71 21.22
N GLU A 39 -11.45 0.32 20.91
CA GLU A 39 -12.41 1.09 20.13
C GLU A 39 -13.19 2.13 20.96
N GLY A 40 -13.37 1.90 22.26
CA GLY A 40 -14.21 2.77 23.11
C GLY A 40 -13.60 4.14 23.45
N ALA A 41 -12.28 4.30 23.33
CA ALA A 41 -11.55 5.42 23.93
C ALA A 41 -10.98 6.47 22.95
N ARG A 42 -11.19 6.33 21.63
CA ARG A 42 -10.56 7.19 20.60
C ARG A 42 -11.54 7.58 19.49
N SER A 43 -11.63 8.87 19.17
CA SER A 43 -12.50 9.33 18.08
C SER A 43 -11.93 8.94 16.69
N PRO A 44 -12.79 8.67 15.69
CA PRO A 44 -12.37 8.35 14.32
C PRO A 44 -11.41 9.36 13.70
N GLU A 45 -11.63 10.65 13.96
CA GLU A 45 -10.89 11.77 13.35
C GLU A 45 -9.54 11.97 14.05
N ARG A 46 -9.46 11.72 15.37
CA ARG A 46 -8.19 11.66 16.10
C ARG A 46 -7.36 10.48 15.59
N LEU A 47 -7.98 9.31 15.47
CA LEU A 47 -7.33 8.11 14.94
C LEU A 47 -6.81 8.35 13.51
N THR A 48 -7.66 8.81 12.60
CA THR A 48 -7.29 9.04 11.18
C THR A 48 -6.06 9.94 11.09
N ARG A 49 -6.04 11.07 11.81
CA ARG A 49 -4.88 11.98 11.87
C ARG A 49 -3.61 11.31 12.44
N GLN A 50 -3.74 10.46 13.46
CA GLN A 50 -2.59 9.71 13.99
C GLN A 50 -2.02 8.72 12.95
N VAL A 51 -2.87 8.03 12.19
CA VAL A 51 -2.42 7.09 11.14
C VAL A 51 -1.73 7.82 9.98
N HIS A 52 -2.24 8.97 9.54
CA HIS A 52 -1.56 9.80 8.53
C HIS A 52 -0.21 10.33 9.04
N ALA A 53 -0.14 10.83 10.28
CA ALA A 53 1.11 11.31 10.86
C ALA A 53 2.17 10.18 11.00
N GLN A 54 1.77 8.97 11.38
CA GLN A 54 2.69 7.83 11.39
C GLN A 54 3.12 7.42 9.98
N ALA A 55 2.21 7.46 9.00
CA ALA A 55 2.54 7.13 7.61
C ALA A 55 3.62 8.08 7.04
N GLU A 56 3.51 9.38 7.33
CA GLU A 56 4.55 10.37 7.04
C GLU A 56 5.85 10.06 7.79
N ALA A 57 5.78 9.76 9.10
CA ALA A 57 6.96 9.44 9.91
C ALA A 57 7.72 8.17 9.48
N VAL A 58 7.04 7.15 8.92
CA VAL A 58 7.70 5.99 8.28
C VAL A 58 8.15 6.26 6.83
N GLY A 59 7.79 7.42 6.27
CA GLY A 59 8.22 7.90 4.95
C GLY A 59 7.34 7.47 3.78
N LEU A 60 6.05 7.19 3.98
CA LEU A 60 5.11 7.02 2.86
C LEU A 60 4.81 8.39 2.23
N SER A 61 4.70 8.46 0.90
CA SER A 61 4.39 9.72 0.20
C SER A 61 2.95 10.18 0.47
N ARG A 62 2.02 9.23 0.62
CA ARG A 62 0.64 9.47 1.05
C ARG A 62 -0.01 8.15 1.49
N ILE A 63 -1.03 8.21 2.34
CA ILE A 63 -1.99 7.12 2.53
C ILE A 63 -3.42 7.58 2.20
N GLY A 64 -4.32 6.61 2.03
CA GLY A 64 -5.75 6.85 1.93
C GLY A 64 -6.53 5.76 2.66
N VAL A 65 -7.62 6.12 3.36
CA VAL A 65 -8.48 5.21 4.11
C VAL A 65 -9.87 5.14 3.49
N ALA A 66 -10.25 3.96 3.00
CA ALA A 66 -11.56 3.64 2.42
C ALA A 66 -12.30 2.57 3.23
N ALA A 67 -13.62 2.44 3.01
CA ALA A 67 -14.37 1.24 3.43
C ALA A 67 -13.92 0.01 2.63
N TRP A 68 -13.97 -1.19 3.22
CA TRP A 68 -13.86 -2.43 2.45
C TRP A 68 -15.19 -2.78 1.78
N ASP A 69 -15.13 -3.31 0.55
CA ASP A 69 -16.26 -3.91 -0.16
C ASP A 69 -15.78 -5.21 -0.83
N PRO A 70 -16.35 -6.39 -0.48
CA PRO A 70 -15.92 -7.69 -1.01
C PRO A 70 -15.98 -7.76 -2.54
N LYS A 71 -16.82 -6.95 -3.20
CA LYS A 71 -16.89 -6.82 -4.67
C LYS A 71 -15.54 -6.53 -5.33
N TYR A 72 -14.62 -5.87 -4.63
CA TYR A 72 -13.30 -5.50 -5.16
C TYR A 72 -12.17 -6.37 -4.61
N THR A 73 -12.48 -7.42 -3.85
CA THR A 73 -11.53 -8.46 -3.40
C THR A 73 -11.69 -9.69 -4.29
N PHE A 74 -10.59 -10.30 -4.72
CA PHE A 74 -10.69 -11.52 -5.54
C PHE A 74 -11.16 -12.70 -4.69
N GLU A 75 -12.14 -13.47 -5.19
CA GLU A 75 -12.81 -14.58 -4.48
C GLU A 75 -11.88 -15.45 -3.59
N PRO A 76 -10.71 -15.92 -4.06
CA PRO A 76 -9.85 -16.82 -3.25
C PRO A 76 -9.22 -16.18 -2.01
N TYR A 77 -9.44 -14.88 -1.78
CA TYR A 77 -8.80 -14.10 -0.73
C TYR A 77 -9.80 -13.38 0.20
N HIS A 78 -11.11 -13.65 0.10
CA HIS A 78 -12.11 -13.03 1.00
C HIS A 78 -11.83 -13.37 2.47
N ASP A 79 -11.47 -14.62 2.77
CA ASP A 79 -11.11 -15.09 4.12
C ASP A 79 -9.78 -14.49 4.66
N GLU A 80 -8.98 -13.83 3.82
CA GLU A 80 -7.77 -13.13 4.26
C GLU A 80 -8.02 -11.68 4.73
N ILE A 81 -9.26 -11.18 4.63
CA ILE A 81 -9.62 -9.81 4.99
C ILE A 81 -10.08 -9.73 6.46
N ILE A 82 -9.30 -9.06 7.30
CA ILE A 82 -9.41 -9.14 8.77
C ILE A 82 -10.18 -7.98 9.44
N GLY A 83 -11.07 -7.28 8.73
CA GLY A 83 -11.74 -6.06 9.22
C GLY A 83 -12.50 -5.27 8.13
N ASP A 84 -12.95 -4.04 8.45
CA ASP A 84 -13.95 -3.29 7.65
C ASP A 84 -13.38 -2.07 6.89
N ARG A 85 -12.08 -1.80 6.99
CA ARG A 85 -11.40 -0.65 6.35
C ARG A 85 -10.21 -1.08 5.53
N ILE A 86 -9.92 -0.34 4.47
CA ILE A 86 -8.74 -0.51 3.63
C ILE A 86 -7.88 0.74 3.71
N ILE A 87 -6.68 0.63 4.29
CA ILE A 87 -5.63 1.63 4.11
C ILE A 87 -4.83 1.29 2.84
N VAL A 88 -4.77 2.24 1.90
CA VAL A 88 -3.86 2.19 0.74
C VAL A 88 -2.61 3.01 1.07
N CYS A 89 -1.44 2.40 0.91
CA CYS A 89 -0.15 3.05 1.07
C CYS A 89 0.44 3.40 -0.29
N VAL A 90 0.88 4.65 -0.47
CA VAL A 90 1.49 5.13 -1.72
C VAL A 90 2.91 5.64 -1.47
N LEU A 91 3.81 5.24 -2.37
CA LEU A 91 5.16 5.78 -2.47
C LEU A 91 5.44 6.25 -3.91
N GLU A 92 6.04 7.42 -4.03
CA GLU A 92 6.51 7.98 -5.30
C GLU A 92 7.74 7.24 -5.84
N GLN A 93 7.81 7.08 -7.16
CA GLN A 93 8.99 6.63 -7.88
C GLN A 93 9.96 7.78 -8.15
N ASP A 94 11.25 7.48 -8.08
CA ASP A 94 12.34 8.37 -8.48
C ASP A 94 12.03 9.09 -9.80
N TRP A 95 12.11 10.43 -9.81
CA TRP A 95 11.69 11.24 -10.95
C TRP A 95 12.62 11.07 -12.14
N GLU A 96 13.94 11.10 -11.94
CA GLU A 96 14.96 11.07 -13.00
C GLU A 96 14.96 9.73 -13.73
N ALA A 97 15.00 8.62 -13.00
CA ALA A 97 14.92 7.28 -13.55
C ALA A 97 13.58 7.01 -14.26
N THR A 98 12.49 7.66 -13.80
CA THR A 98 11.18 7.56 -14.45
C THR A 98 11.12 8.33 -15.78
N GLN A 99 11.88 9.43 -15.95
CA GLN A 99 11.97 10.13 -17.25
C GLN A 99 12.68 9.28 -18.32
N GLN A 100 13.43 8.26 -17.92
CA GLN A 100 14.18 7.40 -18.83
C GLN A 100 13.42 6.14 -19.28
N ILE A 101 12.16 5.94 -18.89
CA ILE A 101 11.37 4.77 -19.29
C ILE A 101 11.29 4.69 -20.83
N PRO A 102 11.58 3.53 -21.46
CA PRO A 102 11.69 2.19 -20.89
C PRO A 102 13.14 1.69 -20.63
N SER A 103 13.99 2.48 -19.96
CA SER A 103 15.34 2.05 -19.54
C SER A 103 15.36 1.09 -18.34
N GLU A 104 16.52 0.47 -18.12
CA GLU A 104 16.81 -0.31 -16.92
C GLU A 104 16.71 0.52 -15.63
N ALA A 105 17.03 1.82 -15.66
CA ALA A 105 16.93 2.70 -14.50
C ALA A 105 15.46 2.84 -14.07
N GLY A 106 14.54 3.05 -15.02
CA GLY A 106 13.10 3.08 -14.76
C GLY A 106 12.57 1.75 -14.18
N ALA A 107 13.07 0.62 -14.68
CA ALA A 107 12.74 -0.70 -14.16
C ALA A 107 13.30 -0.94 -12.73
N MET A 108 14.56 -0.53 -12.46
CA MET A 108 15.15 -0.55 -11.12
C MET A 108 14.38 0.34 -10.15
N ALA A 109 13.98 1.55 -10.56
CA ALA A 109 13.18 2.46 -9.75
C ALA A 109 11.85 1.83 -9.36
N GLN A 110 11.11 1.24 -10.32
CA GLN A 110 9.85 0.53 -10.03
C GLN A 110 10.04 -0.58 -8.99
N LEU A 111 10.98 -1.50 -9.18
CA LEU A 111 11.19 -2.63 -8.25
C LEU A 111 11.68 -2.16 -6.87
N THR A 112 12.50 -1.11 -6.83
CA THR A 112 13.03 -0.55 -5.58
C THR A 112 11.95 0.18 -4.80
N THR A 113 11.08 0.95 -5.48
CA THR A 113 9.88 1.57 -4.85
C THR A 113 8.98 0.51 -4.24
N TYR A 114 8.69 -0.62 -4.91
CA TYR A 114 7.89 -1.70 -4.31
C TYR A 114 8.53 -2.30 -3.05
N ALA A 115 9.84 -2.54 -3.06
CA ALA A 115 10.55 -3.07 -1.89
C ALA A 115 10.51 -2.10 -0.69
N VAL A 116 10.78 -0.81 -0.93
CA VAL A 116 10.71 0.25 0.10
C VAL A 116 9.28 0.44 0.60
N LEU A 117 8.28 0.35 -0.28
CA LEU A 117 6.86 0.51 0.06
C LEU A 117 6.37 -0.63 0.97
N MET A 118 6.76 -1.89 0.71
CA MET A 118 6.51 -3.00 1.62
C MET A 118 7.17 -2.81 2.99
N GLU A 119 8.46 -2.41 3.02
CA GLU A 119 9.18 -2.13 4.27
C GLU A 119 8.55 -0.98 5.09
N ARG A 120 7.98 0.03 4.43
CA ARG A 120 7.30 1.16 5.09
C ARG A 120 5.87 0.80 5.53
N ALA A 121 5.15 0.01 4.74
CA ALA A 121 3.86 -0.53 5.12
C ALA A 121 3.99 -1.40 6.39
N LEU A 122 4.90 -2.37 6.43
CA LEU A 122 5.12 -3.22 7.61
C LEU A 122 5.39 -2.44 8.91
N LYS A 123 6.06 -1.28 8.84
CA LYS A 123 6.25 -0.39 9.99
C LYS A 123 4.96 0.30 10.44
N LEU A 124 4.11 0.73 9.49
CA LEU A 124 2.78 1.24 9.80
C LEU A 124 1.88 0.13 10.38
N ALA A 125 2.01 -1.11 9.88
CA ALA A 125 1.31 -2.30 10.39
C ALA A 125 1.63 -2.55 11.87
N ALA A 126 2.92 -2.62 12.20
CA ALA A 126 3.41 -2.84 13.56
C ALA A 126 2.89 -1.77 14.53
N TRP A 127 2.98 -0.49 14.15
CA TRP A 127 2.47 0.60 14.99
C TRP A 127 0.93 0.62 15.12
N ILE A 128 0.17 0.18 14.10
CA ILE A 128 -1.29 -0.02 14.24
C ILE A 128 -1.58 -1.17 15.22
N ARG A 129 -0.76 -2.23 15.25
CA ARG A 129 -0.86 -3.31 16.25
C ARG A 129 -0.47 -2.85 17.67
N GLU A 130 0.60 -2.07 17.82
CA GLU A 130 1.00 -1.42 19.08
C GLU A 130 -0.11 -0.50 19.64
N MET A 131 -0.88 0.14 18.76
CA MET A 131 -2.08 0.90 19.12
C MET A 131 -3.31 0.04 19.51
N GLY A 132 -3.19 -1.29 19.52
CA GLY A 132 -4.19 -2.24 19.98
C GLY A 132 -5.14 -2.79 18.91
N PHE A 133 -4.76 -2.83 17.62
CA PHE A 133 -5.68 -3.26 16.55
C PHE A 133 -5.11 -4.36 15.66
N ARG A 134 -6.01 -4.99 14.90
CA ARG A 134 -5.64 -5.79 13.73
C ARG A 134 -5.08 -4.91 12.61
N ALA A 135 -4.04 -5.43 11.95
CA ALA A 135 -3.47 -4.93 10.70
C ALA A 135 -2.59 -6.03 10.06
N LYS A 136 -2.72 -6.23 8.75
CA LYS A 136 -1.92 -7.13 7.89
C LYS A 136 -1.69 -6.44 6.54
N VAL A 137 -0.45 -6.40 6.06
CA VAL A 137 -0.07 -5.98 4.70
C VAL A 137 -0.47 -7.07 3.71
N HIS A 138 -0.91 -6.71 2.50
CA HIS A 138 -1.09 -7.68 1.42
C HIS A 138 0.03 -7.50 0.38
N PRO A 139 0.45 -8.57 -0.32
CA PRO A 139 1.58 -8.51 -1.26
C PRO A 139 1.27 -7.66 -2.51
N PRO A 140 2.30 -7.15 -3.22
CA PRO A 140 2.15 -6.18 -4.31
C PRO A 140 1.42 -6.71 -5.55
N GLU A 141 1.28 -8.02 -5.69
CA GLU A 141 0.42 -8.72 -6.66
C GLU A 141 -1.07 -8.41 -6.43
N GLY A 142 -1.44 -8.06 -5.19
CA GLY A 142 -2.76 -7.60 -4.79
C GLY A 142 -3.75 -8.73 -4.50
N ARG A 143 -4.38 -8.69 -3.31
CA ARG A 143 -5.56 -9.52 -3.01
C ARG A 143 -6.88 -8.82 -3.35
N SER A 144 -6.84 -7.51 -3.59
CA SER A 144 -7.97 -6.65 -3.96
C SER A 144 -7.56 -5.55 -4.95
N LEU A 145 -8.53 -4.93 -5.61
CA LEU A 145 -8.32 -3.89 -6.63
C LEU A 145 -7.90 -2.54 -6.01
N VAL A 146 -6.60 -2.40 -5.70
CA VAL A 146 -5.96 -1.23 -5.07
C VAL A 146 -6.39 0.11 -5.68
N LEU A 147 -6.52 0.17 -7.01
CA LEU A 147 -6.88 1.38 -7.76
C LEU A 147 -8.28 1.90 -7.39
N HIS A 148 -9.23 1.02 -7.07
CA HIS A 148 -10.56 1.43 -6.63
C HIS A 148 -10.47 2.12 -5.27
N TYR A 149 -9.86 1.46 -4.27
CA TYR A 149 -9.73 1.99 -2.91
C TYR A 149 -8.92 3.29 -2.85
N ALA A 150 -7.90 3.44 -3.71
CA ALA A 150 -7.11 4.67 -3.82
C ALA A 150 -7.93 5.86 -4.35
N VAL A 151 -8.84 5.64 -5.30
CA VAL A 151 -9.78 6.66 -5.78
C VAL A 151 -10.88 6.91 -4.73
N ASP A 152 -11.37 5.86 -4.07
CA ASP A 152 -12.43 6.00 -3.06
C ASP A 152 -11.95 6.84 -1.85
N ALA A 153 -10.74 6.58 -1.37
CA ALA A 153 -10.04 7.38 -0.35
C ALA A 153 -9.56 8.77 -0.83
N GLY A 154 -9.90 9.20 -2.05
CA GLY A 154 -9.57 10.55 -2.55
C GLY A 154 -8.07 10.80 -2.74
N MET A 155 -7.27 9.76 -3.01
CA MET A 155 -5.83 9.93 -3.29
C MET A 155 -5.56 10.57 -4.64
N GLY A 156 -6.48 10.40 -5.60
CA GLY A 156 -6.39 10.90 -6.97
C GLY A 156 -7.57 10.42 -7.82
N GLN A 157 -7.46 10.57 -9.14
CA GLN A 157 -8.44 10.09 -10.12
C GLN A 157 -7.85 8.94 -10.96
N LEU A 158 -8.70 8.08 -11.55
CA LEU A 158 -8.23 7.05 -12.47
C LEU A 158 -7.86 7.66 -13.83
N GLY A 159 -6.60 7.52 -14.23
CA GLY A 159 -6.11 7.94 -15.55
C GLY A 159 -6.39 6.91 -16.64
N LEU A 160 -6.39 7.37 -17.90
CA LEU A 160 -6.60 6.53 -19.09
C LEU A 160 -5.57 5.39 -19.23
N ASN A 161 -4.40 5.55 -18.61
CA ASN A 161 -3.34 4.54 -18.49
C ASN A 161 -3.61 3.45 -17.44
N GLY A 162 -4.78 3.45 -16.78
CA GLY A 162 -5.11 2.48 -15.73
C GLY A 162 -4.34 2.68 -14.42
N GLN A 163 -3.81 3.88 -14.17
CA GLN A 163 -3.12 4.24 -12.93
C GLN A 163 -3.85 5.37 -12.21
N VAL A 164 -3.69 5.48 -10.89
CA VAL A 164 -4.19 6.65 -10.15
C VAL A 164 -3.28 7.85 -10.39
N LEU A 165 -3.87 8.95 -10.82
CA LEU A 165 -3.24 10.25 -10.98
C LEU A 165 -3.35 11.03 -9.67
N THR A 166 -2.27 11.04 -8.89
CA THR A 166 -2.15 11.84 -7.67
C THR A 166 -1.86 13.31 -7.99
N LEU A 167 -2.27 14.23 -7.13
CA LEU A 167 -2.07 15.68 -7.34
C LEU A 167 -0.60 16.11 -7.37
N THR A 168 0.30 15.37 -6.70
CA THR A 168 1.72 15.74 -6.56
C THR A 168 2.63 15.01 -7.54
N ALA A 169 2.41 13.71 -7.76
CA ALA A 169 3.30 12.86 -8.56
C ALA A 169 2.65 12.29 -9.84
N GLY A 170 1.39 12.60 -10.09
CA GLY A 170 0.63 12.03 -11.21
C GLY A 170 0.58 10.51 -11.12
N SER A 171 0.94 9.83 -12.20
CA SER A 171 1.02 8.37 -12.32
C SER A 171 2.33 7.75 -11.80
N ARG A 172 3.30 8.55 -11.32
CA ARG A 172 4.60 8.05 -10.82
C ARG A 172 4.53 7.43 -9.42
N CYS A 173 3.34 7.07 -8.97
CA CYS A 173 3.09 6.44 -7.67
C CYS A 173 2.93 4.93 -7.81
N ARG A 174 3.46 4.19 -6.82
CA ARG A 174 3.07 2.79 -6.59
C ARG A 174 2.20 2.72 -5.35
N GLY A 175 1.06 2.07 -5.51
CA GLY A 175 0.18 1.69 -4.42
C GLY A 175 0.52 0.27 -3.95
N LEU A 176 0.51 0.10 -2.63
CA LEU A 176 0.44 -1.18 -1.95
C LEU A 176 -0.77 -1.13 -1.03
N SER A 177 -1.42 -2.27 -0.88
CA SER A 177 -2.65 -2.45 -0.13
C SER A 177 -2.48 -3.70 0.74
N GLN A 178 -3.22 -3.96 1.81
CA GLN A 178 -4.28 -3.21 2.45
C GLN A 178 -3.88 -3.04 3.93
N PHE A 179 -4.75 -2.46 4.77
CA PHE A 179 -4.77 -2.77 6.21
C PHE A 179 -6.21 -2.79 6.69
N CYS A 180 -6.63 -3.93 7.22
CA CYS A 180 -7.91 -4.09 7.88
C CYS A 180 -7.81 -3.86 9.39
N ARG A 181 -8.31 -2.69 9.84
CA ARG A 181 -8.70 -2.43 11.23
C ARG A 181 -10.17 -2.84 11.43
N SER A 182 -10.61 -2.92 12.68
CA SER A 182 -12.01 -3.11 13.09
C SER A 182 -12.75 -1.82 13.47
N ALA A 183 -12.04 -0.69 13.65
CA ALA A 183 -12.63 0.55 14.13
C ALA A 183 -12.75 1.63 13.04
N ARG A 184 -13.85 2.38 13.12
CA ARG A 184 -14.21 3.51 12.26
C ARG A 184 -13.05 4.50 12.10
N CYS A 185 -12.41 4.45 10.93
CA CYS A 185 -11.38 5.35 10.42
C CYS A 185 -11.80 5.74 8.99
N SER A 186 -11.64 6.99 8.56
CA SER A 186 -12.16 7.42 7.25
C SER A 186 -11.61 8.77 6.82
N ASP A 187 -11.09 8.86 5.59
CA ASP A 187 -10.74 10.14 4.97
C ASP A 187 -11.97 10.87 4.39
N ARG A 188 -13.08 10.16 4.22
CA ARG A 188 -14.40 10.77 4.03
C ARG A 188 -15.03 11.06 5.39
N VAL A 189 -15.20 12.34 5.70
CA VAL A 189 -16.32 12.75 6.56
C VAL A 189 -17.61 12.23 5.91
N THR A 190 -18.46 11.58 6.69
CA THR A 190 -19.74 11.04 6.20
C THR A 190 -20.58 12.13 5.55
N ARG A 191 -21.00 11.89 4.31
CA ARG A 191 -22.17 12.55 3.70
C ARG A 191 -23.43 11.82 4.11
#